data_AF-A0A848Y725-F1
#
_entry.id   AF-A0A848Y725-F1
#
_cell.length_a   1.000
_cell.length_b   1.000
_cell.length_c   1.000
_cell.angle_alpha   90.00
_cell.angle_beta   90.00
_cell.angle_gamma   90.00
#
_symmetry.space_group_name_H-M   'P 1'
#
loop_
_entity.id
_entity.type
_entity.pdbx_description
1 polymer ?
#
loop_
_entity_poly.entity_id
_entity_poly.type
_entity_poly.pdbx_seq_one_letter_code
_entity_poly.pdbx_strand_id
1 'polypeptide(L)' 'PRMERAIGVIYRPETELHSHYFEAVLPDQFDEYIWFDETSAVSPFETQELAGLPDTYPFGL' A
#
# COMPACT_ATOMS: atom_id res chain seq x y z
N PRO A 1 -2.93 22.77 -0.14
CA PRO A 1 -2.01 21.64 -0.45
C PRO A 1 -2.87 20.39 -0.69
N ARG A 2 -2.53 19.56 -1.69
CA ARG A 2 -3.24 18.27 -1.89
C ARG A 2 -2.59 17.22 -0.97
N MET A 3 -3.40 16.34 -0.41
CA MET A 3 -2.91 15.22 0.39
C MET A 3 -2.86 13.98 -0.50
N GLU A 4 -1.78 13.23 -0.42
CA GLU A 4 -1.69 11.89 -1.01
C GLU A 4 -1.78 10.82 0.06
N ARG A 5 -2.25 9.63 -0.32
CA ARG A 5 -2.48 8.51 0.60
C ARG A 5 -1.50 7.38 0.32
N ALA A 6 -0.72 6.98 1.31
CA ALA A 6 0.04 5.74 1.29
C ALA A 6 -0.86 4.53 1.61
N ILE A 7 -0.75 3.48 0.79
CA ILE A 7 -1.41 2.18 1.00
C ILE A 7 -0.32 1.15 1.31
N GLY A 8 -0.62 0.16 2.17
CA GLY A 8 0.35 -0.86 2.61
C GLY A 8 1.00 -0.58 3.98
N VAL A 9 0.42 0.35 4.74
CA VAL A 9 0.81 0.67 6.12
C VAL A 9 -0.17 0.06 7.13
N ILE A 10 0.22 -0.02 8.40
CA ILE A 10 -0.67 -0.53 9.47
C ILE A 10 -1.91 0.37 9.56
N TYR A 11 -3.09 -0.24 9.45
CA TYR A 11 -4.36 0.48 9.52
C TYR A 11 -4.77 0.72 10.97
N ARG A 12 -4.84 2.00 11.37
CA ARG A 12 -5.36 2.45 12.66
C ARG A 12 -6.32 3.63 12.42
N PRO A 13 -7.65 3.42 12.49
CA PRO A 13 -8.62 4.44 12.06
C PRO A 13 -8.51 5.73 12.88
N GLU A 14 -8.11 5.65 14.15
CA GLU A 14 -7.95 6.80 15.03
C GLU A 14 -6.84 7.75 14.56
N THR A 15 -5.88 7.25 13.76
CA THR A 15 -4.71 7.99 13.29
C THR A 15 -4.62 8.06 11.77
N GLU A 16 -5.67 7.69 11.03
CA GLU A 16 -5.63 7.52 9.56
C GLU A 16 -5.05 8.76 8.86
N LEU A 17 -5.58 9.95 9.17
CA LEU A 17 -5.14 11.19 8.53
C LEU A 17 -3.64 11.48 8.76
N HIS A 18 -3.11 11.16 9.93
CA HIS A 18 -1.72 11.45 10.27
C HIS A 18 -0.75 10.35 9.80
N SER A 19 -1.21 9.09 9.79
CA SER A 19 -0.37 7.94 9.49
C SER A 19 -0.38 7.55 8.01
N HIS A 20 -1.45 7.88 7.27
CA HIS A 20 -1.62 7.44 5.88
C HIS A 20 -1.56 8.59 4.88
N TYR A 21 -1.70 9.84 5.32
CA TYR A 21 -1.68 10.99 4.42
C TYR A 21 -0.50 11.92 4.66
N PHE A 22 0.05 12.44 3.56
CA PHE A 22 1.12 13.43 3.57
C PHE A 22 0.90 14.46 2.46
N GLU A 23 1.60 15.59 2.56
CA GLU A 23 1.50 16.65 1.55
C GLU A 23 2.11 16.16 0.23
N ALA A 24 1.34 16.29 -0.84
CA ALA A 24 1.76 15.91 -2.18
C ALA A 24 2.79 16.91 -2.72
N VAL A 25 4.07 16.53 -2.62
CA VAL A 25 5.20 17.25 -3.21
C VAL A 25 5.88 16.33 -4.20
N LEU A 26 5.13 16.02 -5.26
CA LEU A 26 5.47 15.01 -6.25
C LEU A 26 6.97 15.01 -6.64
N PRO A 27 7.54 16.06 -7.26
CA PRO A 27 8.93 16.01 -7.72
C PRO A 27 9.97 15.78 -6.62
N ASP A 28 9.64 16.01 -5.34
CA ASP A 28 10.53 15.76 -4.21
C ASP A 28 10.45 14.30 -3.71
N GLN A 29 9.43 13.55 -4.13
CA GLN A 29 9.09 12.21 -3.63
C GLN A 29 9.43 11.10 -4.62
N PHE A 30 9.30 11.35 -5.93
CA PHE A 30 9.49 10.33 -6.96
C PHE A 30 10.16 10.88 -8.22
N ASP A 31 10.95 10.03 -8.88
CA ASP A 31 11.62 10.39 -10.15
C ASP A 31 10.67 10.35 -11.36
N GLU A 32 9.61 9.53 -11.32
CA GLU A 32 8.65 9.34 -12.41
C GLU A 32 7.27 8.91 -11.91
N TYR A 33 6.23 9.16 -12.71
CA TYR A 33 4.85 8.77 -12.45
C TYR A 33 4.24 7.99 -13.60
N ILE A 34 3.49 6.96 -13.24
CA ILE A 34 2.60 6.25 -14.16
C ILE A 34 1.18 6.47 -13.66
N TRP A 35 0.32 7.04 -14.51
CA TRP A 35 -1.04 7.40 -14.14
C TRP A 35 -2.05 6.39 -14.66
N PHE A 36 -2.92 5.91 -13.76
CA PHE A 36 -4.04 5.05 -14.08
C PHE A 36 -5.31 5.71 -13.51
N ASP A 37 -6.27 6.03 -14.37
CA ASP A 37 -7.55 6.63 -13.94
C ASP A 37 -8.40 5.63 -13.14
N GLU A 38 -8.29 4.35 -13.47
CA GLU A 38 -9.01 3.26 -12.82
C GLU A 38 -8.06 2.09 -12.55
N THR A 39 -8.23 1.44 -11.40
CA THR A 39 -7.47 0.26 -10.99
C THR A 39 -8.43 -0.86 -10.59
N SER A 40 -8.04 -2.10 -10.85
CA SER A 40 -8.75 -3.29 -10.36
C SER A 40 -7.94 -4.01 -9.29
N ALA A 41 -8.62 -4.81 -8.45
CA ALA A 41 -7.95 -5.67 -7.50
C ALA A 41 -7.07 -6.70 -8.23
N VAL A 42 -5.89 -6.96 -7.69
CA VAL A 42 -5.01 -8.03 -8.18
C VAL A 42 -5.60 -9.40 -7.83
N SER A 43 -5.64 -10.30 -8.81
CA SER A 43 -5.96 -11.70 -8.56
C SER A 43 -4.68 -12.45 -8.21
N PRO A 44 -4.66 -13.25 -7.12
CA PRO A 44 -3.49 -14.05 -6.79
C PRO A 44 -3.24 -15.08 -7.90
N PHE A 45 -1.96 -15.36 -8.17
CA PHE A 45 -1.59 -16.49 -9.02
C PHE A 45 -1.84 -17.82 -8.30
N GLU A 46 -2.06 -18.88 -9.05
CA GLU A 46 -1.99 -20.23 -8.49
C GLU A 46 -0.55 -20.51 -8.05
N THR A 47 -0.33 -20.56 -6.74
CA THR A 47 0.97 -20.87 -6.14
C THR A 47 0.94 -22.26 -5.50
N GLN A 48 2.05 -22.99 -5.58
CA GLN A 48 2.22 -24.19 -4.76
C GLN A 48 2.62 -23.79 -3.34
N GLU A 49 1.93 -24.33 -2.34
CA GLU A 49 2.41 -24.24 -0.96
C GLU A 49 3.67 -25.08 -0.82
N LEU A 50 4.78 -24.42 -0.50
CA LEU A 50 6.01 -25.12 -0.13
C LEU A 50 5.87 -25.58 1.33
N ALA A 51 5.74 -26.89 1.51
CA ALA A 51 5.65 -27.50 2.83
C ALA A 51 6.80 -27.06 3.74
N GLY A 52 6.49 -26.54 4.93
CA GLY A 52 7.46 -26.16 5.95
C GLY A 52 7.90 -24.70 5.94
N LEU A 53 7.36 -23.85 5.06
CA LEU A 53 7.52 -22.40 5.21
C LEU A 53 6.48 -21.85 6.20
N PRO A 54 6.89 -20.98 7.14
CA PRO A 54 5.95 -20.27 8.00
C PRO A 54 5.08 -19.33 7.15
N ASP A 55 3.81 -19.15 7.54
CA ASP A 55 2.97 -18.12 6.96
C ASP A 55 3.57 -16.74 7.26
N THR A 56 4.11 -16.09 6.22
CA THR A 56 4.79 -14.79 6.33
C THR A 56 3.86 -13.61 6.10
N TYR A 57 2.56 -13.84 5.87
CA TYR A 57 1.64 -12.72 5.68
C TYR A 57 1.44 -11.95 6.98
N PRO A 58 1.67 -10.62 6.97
CA PRO A 58 1.49 -9.81 8.16
C PRO A 58 -0.01 -9.62 8.39
N PHE A 59 -0.64 -10.55 9.10
CA PHE A 59 -1.88 -10.23 9.79
C PHE A 59 -1.48 -9.30 10.93
N GLY A 60 -1.87 -8.02 10.81
CA GLY A 60 -1.71 -7.06 11.89
C GLY A 60 -2.44 -7.56 13.13
N LEU A 61 -1.68 -8.17 14.05
CA LEU A 61 -2.06 -8.36 15.44
C LEU A 61 -2.01 -7.02 16.19
#